data_AF-A0A9D4QTF6-F1
#
_entry.id   AF-A0A9D4QTF6-F1
#
_cell.length_a   1.000
_cell.length_b   1.000
_cell.length_c   1.000
_cell.angle_alpha   90.00
_cell.angle_beta   90.00
_cell.angle_gamma   90.00
#
_symmetry.space_group_name_H-M   'P 1'
#
loop_
_entity.id
_entity.type
_entity.pdbx_description
1 polymer ?
#
loop_
_entity_poly.entity_id
_entity_poly.type
_entity_poly.pdbx_seq_one_letter_code
_entity_poly.pdbx_strand_id
1 'polypeptide(L)'
;MIRDKIVFTTSGKLQELLLREDDLDLNKAVKLCRAYEQSLKHVQEIRDKDVNKVQQSTARSKKNTVRSKTSYQPKPQSQPCDFCGKLHAPKKEECPAWG
;
A
#
# COMPACT_ATOMS: atom_id res chain seq x y z
N MET A 1 0.15 -16.13 -38.80
CA MET A 1 -0.25 -16.50 -37.42
C MET A 1 0.45 -15.64 -36.37
N ILE A 2 0.30 -14.32 -36.44
CA ILE A 2 0.87 -13.36 -35.46
C ILE A 2 -0.17 -12.96 -34.41
N ARG A 3 -1.43 -12.80 -34.83
CA ARG A 3 -2.58 -12.55 -33.95
C ARG A 3 -2.71 -13.61 -32.87
N ASP A 4 -2.68 -14.89 -33.26
CA ASP A 4 -2.87 -15.99 -32.32
C ASP A 4 -1.72 -16.05 -31.30
N LYS A 5 -0.49 -15.75 -31.74
CA LYS A 5 0.66 -15.59 -30.83
C LYS A 5 0.43 -14.47 -29.81
N ILE A 6 -0.14 -13.32 -30.21
CA ILE A 6 -0.44 -12.22 -29.27
C ILE A 6 -1.44 -12.71 -28.21
N VAL A 7 -2.55 -13.33 -28.63
CA VAL A 7 -3.59 -13.85 -27.73
C VAL A 7 -3.02 -14.86 -26.72
N PHE A 8 -2.18 -15.79 -27.18
CA PHE A 8 -1.60 -16.83 -26.32
C PHE A 8 -0.38 -16.36 -25.49
N THR A 9 0.29 -15.27 -25.87
CA THR A 9 1.41 -14.70 -25.09
C THR A 9 0.91 -13.79 -23.97
N THR A 10 -0.20 -13.08 -24.20
CA THR A 10 -0.85 -12.28 -23.17
C THR A 10 -1.61 -13.16 -22.19
N SER A 11 -1.57 -12.83 -20.89
CA SER A 11 -2.27 -13.57 -19.84
C SER A 11 -3.26 -12.70 -19.08
N GLY A 12 -4.26 -13.36 -18.45
CA GLY A 12 -5.24 -12.72 -17.57
C GLY A 12 -6.27 -11.87 -18.31
N LYS A 13 -6.62 -10.71 -17.73
CA LYS A 13 -7.75 -9.87 -18.20
C LYS A 13 -7.61 -9.39 -19.64
N LEU A 14 -6.38 -9.16 -20.12
CA LEU A 14 -6.15 -8.76 -21.51
C LEU A 14 -6.44 -9.91 -22.48
N GLN A 15 -6.09 -11.14 -22.11
CA GLN A 15 -6.36 -12.33 -22.90
C GLN A 15 -7.87 -12.60 -23.00
N GLU A 16 -8.59 -12.48 -21.89
CA GLU A 16 -10.06 -12.58 -21.86
C GLU A 16 -10.71 -11.54 -22.78
N LEU A 17 -10.22 -10.29 -22.77
CA LEU A 17 -10.69 -9.22 -23.64
C LEU A 17 -10.43 -9.52 -25.12
N LEU A 18 -9.26 -10.05 -25.46
CA LEU A 18 -8.92 -10.41 -26.83
C LEU A 18 -9.74 -11.61 -27.34
N LEU A 19 -10.04 -12.57 -26.47
CA LEU A 19 -10.86 -13.76 -26.80
C LEU A 19 -12.36 -13.46 -26.88
N ARG A 20 -12.82 -12.37 -26.26
CA ARG A 20 -14.22 -11.92 -26.31
C ARG A 20 -14.60 -11.31 -27.67
N GLU A 21 -13.62 -10.90 -28.46
CA GLU A 21 -13.84 -10.26 -29.75
C GLU A 21 -13.98 -11.33 -30.85
N ASP A 22 -15.19 -11.48 -31.43
CA ASP A 22 -15.49 -12.52 -32.42
C ASP A 22 -14.62 -12.40 -33.69
N ASP A 23 -14.47 -11.18 -34.22
CA ASP A 23 -13.67 -10.88 -35.42
C ASP A 23 -12.40 -10.11 -35.08
N LEU A 24 -11.50 -10.78 -34.34
CA LEU A 24 -10.22 -10.21 -33.96
C LEU A 24 -9.30 -10.08 -35.19
N ASP A 25 -9.09 -8.85 -35.65
CA ASP A 25 -8.04 -8.51 -36.63
C ASP A 25 -6.75 -8.09 -35.90
N LEU A 26 -5.61 -8.18 -36.58
CA LEU A 26 -4.33 -7.74 -36.02
C LEU A 26 -4.36 -6.26 -35.59
N ASN A 27 -4.97 -5.38 -36.38
CA ASN A 27 -5.09 -3.97 -36.01
C ASN A 27 -5.99 -3.77 -34.79
N LYS A 28 -7.06 -4.55 -34.65
CA LYS A 28 -7.94 -4.51 -33.48
C LYS A 28 -7.19 -4.98 -32.23
N ALA A 29 -6.45 -6.09 -32.33
CA ALA A 29 -5.64 -6.60 -31.23
C ALA A 29 -4.62 -5.56 -30.75
N VAL A 30 -3.91 -4.89 -31.67
CA VAL A 30 -2.95 -3.83 -31.31
C VAL A 30 -3.64 -2.64 -30.64
N LYS A 31 -4.81 -2.22 -31.15
CA LYS A 31 -5.59 -1.14 -30.53
C LYS A 31 -6.05 -1.49 -29.12
N LEU A 32 -6.55 -2.72 -28.93
CA LEU A 32 -6.98 -3.25 -27.63
C LEU A 32 -5.83 -3.27 -26.62
N CYS A 33 -4.66 -3.80 -27.01
CA CYS A 33 -3.48 -3.80 -26.14
C CYS A 33 -3.08 -2.36 -25.72
N ARG A 34 -3.01 -1.42 -26.68
CA ARG A 34 -2.69 -0.02 -26.37
C ARG A 34 -3.71 0.64 -25.45
N ALA A 35 -5.00 0.43 -25.70
CA ALA A 35 -6.07 0.98 -24.87
C ALA A 35 -6.04 0.40 -23.45
N TYR A 36 -5.75 -0.89 -23.32
CA TYR A 36 -5.60 -1.57 -22.04
C TYR A 36 -4.41 -1.04 -21.25
N GLU A 37 -3.25 -0.88 -21.88
CA GLU A 37 -2.06 -0.28 -21.27
C GLU A 37 -2.29 1.16 -20.81
N GLN A 38 -2.97 1.97 -21.63
CA GLN A 38 -3.36 3.33 -21.25
C GLN A 38 -4.29 3.32 -20.05
N SER A 39 -5.32 2.47 -20.05
CA SER A 39 -6.26 2.36 -18.94
C SER A 39 -5.57 1.97 -17.64
N LEU A 40 -4.61 1.03 -17.68
CA LEU A 40 -3.81 0.66 -16.51
C LEU A 40 -2.98 1.84 -15.98
N LYS A 41 -2.34 2.61 -16.87
CA LYS A 41 -1.59 3.82 -16.47
C LYS A 41 -2.50 4.86 -15.84
N HIS A 42 -3.65 5.12 -16.44
CA HIS A 42 -4.63 6.08 -15.92
C HIS A 42 -5.16 5.68 -14.54
N VAL A 43 -5.48 4.39 -14.34
CA VAL A 43 -5.92 3.88 -13.03
C VAL A 43 -4.83 4.03 -11.98
N GLN A 44 -3.57 3.74 -12.34
CA GLN A 44 -2.43 3.90 -11.45
C GLN A 44 -2.23 5.37 -11.06
N GLU A 45 -2.26 6.28 -12.03
CA GLU A 45 -2.14 7.72 -11.77
C GLU A 45 -3.25 8.27 -10.87
N ILE A 46 -4.49 7.83 -11.07
CA ILE A 46 -5.62 8.25 -10.23
C ILE A 46 -5.39 7.76 -8.79
N ARG A 47 -5.02 6.48 -8.61
CA ARG A 47 -4.70 5.93 -7.29
C ARG A 47 -3.57 6.70 -6.61
N ASP A 48 -2.49 7.01 -7.32
CA ASP A 48 -1.33 7.73 -6.76
C ASP A 48 -1.64 9.20 -6.43
N LYS A 49 -2.57 9.83 -7.17
CA LYS A 49 -3.06 11.19 -6.91
C LYS A 49 -3.97 11.27 -5.68
N ASP A 50 -4.78 10.24 -5.42
CA ASP A 50 -5.68 10.20 -4.26
C ASP A 50 -4.93 9.88 -2.95
N VAL A 51 -3.88 9.05 -2.98
CA VAL A 51 -3.08 8.73 -1.78
C VAL A 51 -2.29 9.93 -1.27
N ASN A 52 -1.84 10.85 -2.14
CA ASN A 52 -1.07 12.03 -1.74
C ASN A 52 -1.89 13.18 -1.11
N LYS A 53 -3.23 13.19 -1.24
CA LYS A 53 -4.07 14.27 -0.67
C LYS A 53 -4.45 14.07 0.80
N VAL A 54 -4.40 12.83 1.32
CA VAL A 54 -4.83 12.55 2.70
C VAL A 54 -3.70 12.75 3.73
N GLN A 55 -2.44 12.81 3.31
CA GLN A 55 -1.31 12.96 4.25
C GLN A 55 -0.92 14.41 4.59
N GLN A 56 -1.46 15.42 3.89
CA GLN A 56 -1.02 16.82 4.11
C GLN A 56 -1.91 17.64 5.07
N SER A 57 -2.99 17.09 5.61
CA SER A 57 -3.94 17.86 6.44
C SER A 57 -3.61 17.93 7.94
N THR A 58 -2.70 17.10 8.48
CA THR A 58 -2.40 17.11 9.93
C THR A 58 -1.14 17.87 10.34
N ALA A 59 -0.38 18.46 9.41
CA ALA A 59 0.82 19.22 9.73
C ALA A 59 0.52 20.72 9.92
N ARG A 60 -0.39 21.07 10.84
CA ARG A 60 -0.48 22.44 11.37
C ARG A 60 -0.23 22.47 12.86
N SER A 61 0.74 23.30 13.20
CA SER A 61 1.10 23.77 14.54
C SER A 61 2.01 22.85 15.35
N LYS A 62 3.30 23.18 15.34
CA LYS A 62 3.99 23.45 16.60
C LYS A 62 5.08 24.49 16.40
N LYS A 63 4.86 25.60 17.12
CA LYS A 63 5.71 26.76 17.31
C LYS A 63 7.15 26.40 17.63
N ASN A 64 8.04 27.29 17.19
CA ASN A 64 9.36 27.56 17.75
C ASN A 64 9.47 27.23 19.25
N THR A 65 10.39 26.34 19.61
CA THR A 65 11.15 26.45 20.85
C THR A 65 12.60 26.03 20.59
N VAL A 66 13.48 26.99 20.85
CA VAL A 66 14.93 26.88 20.86
C VAL A 66 15.39 26.13 22.12
N ARG A 67 16.53 25.41 22.02
CA ARG A 67 17.31 24.73 23.11
C ARG A 67 16.63 23.49 23.70
N SER A 68 17.32 22.39 24.05
CA SER A 68 18.69 22.23 24.54
C SER A 68 19.11 20.75 24.42
N LYS A 69 20.42 20.50 24.28
CA LYS A 69 21.02 19.17 24.48
C LYS A 69 20.72 18.71 25.91
N THR A 70 19.94 17.65 26.09
CA THR A 70 19.79 17.00 27.39
C THR A 70 19.71 15.49 27.21
N SER A 71 20.56 14.84 27.98
CA SER A 71 20.79 13.41 28.17
C SER A 71 19.61 12.48 27.86
N TYR A 72 19.91 11.44 27.07
CA TYR A 72 19.07 10.26 26.90
C TYR A 72 18.86 9.60 28.27
N GLN A 73 17.70 9.85 28.88
CA GLN A 73 17.18 9.03 29.97
C GLN A 73 16.25 7.98 29.33
N PRO A 74 16.55 6.68 29.40
CA PRO A 74 15.62 5.66 28.92
C PRO A 74 14.39 5.70 29.83
N LYS A 75 13.26 6.18 29.29
CA LYS A 75 11.97 6.07 29.98
C LYS A 75 11.66 4.57 30.14
N PRO A 76 11.29 4.08 31.34
CA PRO A 76 10.89 2.70 31.51
C PRO A 76 9.67 2.44 30.64
N GLN A 77 9.83 1.55 29.66
CA GLN A 77 8.75 1.16 28.75
C GLN A 77 7.78 0.26 29.52
N SER A 78 6.72 0.85 30.07
CA SER A 78 5.56 0.09 30.53
C SER A 78 4.82 -0.46 29.31
N GLN A 79 5.17 -1.68 28.92
CA GLN A 79 4.50 -2.40 27.84
C GLN A 79 3.23 -3.08 28.40
N PRO A 80 2.21 -3.32 27.56
CA PRO A 80 1.07 -4.15 27.95
C PRO A 80 1.56 -5.58 28.19
N CYS A 81 1.22 -6.14 29.35
CA CYS A 81 1.55 -7.52 29.68
C CYS A 81 0.61 -8.49 28.95
N ASP A 82 1.17 -9.47 28.25
CA ASP A 82 0.39 -10.51 27.54
C ASP A 82 -0.43 -11.41 28.49
N PHE A 83 -0.06 -11.47 29.77
CA PHE A 83 -0.68 -12.38 30.74
C PHE A 83 -1.80 -11.73 31.56
N CYS A 84 -1.64 -10.46 31.95
CA CYS A 84 -2.65 -9.76 32.77
C CYS A 84 -3.33 -8.58 32.06
N GLY A 85 -2.84 -8.17 30.88
CA GLY A 85 -3.36 -7.05 30.10
C GLY A 85 -3.10 -5.66 30.67
N LYS A 86 -2.43 -5.54 31.84
CA LYS A 86 -2.10 -4.25 32.46
C LYS A 86 -0.74 -3.73 31.98
N LEU A 87 -0.56 -2.41 32.08
CA LEU A 87 0.72 -1.75 31.80
C LEU A 87 1.61 -1.81 33.05
N HIS A 88 2.67 -2.62 33.00
CA HIS A 88 3.71 -2.70 34.04
C HIS A 88 5.05 -3.07 33.39
N ALA A 89 6.16 -3.06 34.15
CA ALA A 89 7.43 -3.51 33.58
C ALA A 89 7.32 -5.02 33.23
N PRO A 90 8.05 -5.53 32.23
CA PRO A 90 8.06 -6.95 31.87
C PRO A 90 8.84 -7.80 32.92
N LYS A 91 8.55 -7.58 34.20
CA LYS A 91 9.01 -8.38 35.33
C LYS A 91 7.85 -9.20 35.84
N LYS A 92 8.13 -10.44 36.24
CA LYS A 92 7.09 -11.36 36.71
C LYS A 92 6.47 -10.90 38.03
N GLU A 93 7.27 -10.29 38.89
CA GLU A 93 6.90 -9.80 40.22
C GLU A 93 5.89 -8.63 40.19
N GLU A 94 5.86 -7.86 39.10
CA GLU A 94 4.89 -6.77 38.93
C GLU A 94 3.62 -7.23 38.23
N CYS A 95 3.57 -8.48 37.77
CA CYS A 95 2.42 -9.04 37.10
C CYS A 95 1.44 -9.62 38.12
N PRO A 96 0.24 -9.03 38.29
CA PRO A 96 -0.75 -9.55 39.22
C PRO A 96 -1.30 -10.94 38.85
N ALA A 97 -0.97 -11.46 37.67
CA ALA A 97 -1.33 -12.82 37.27
C ALA A 97 -0.36 -13.89 37.83
N TRP A 98 0.83 -13.51 38.29
CA TRP A 98 1.84 -14.45 38.79
C TRP A 98 2.07 -14.38 40.31
N GLY A 99 1.64 -13.30 40.97
CA GLY A 99 1.71 -13.15 42.43
C GLY A 99 2.99 -12.48 42.90
#